data_AF-A0A942VAT8-F1
#
_entry.id   AF-A0A942VAT8-F1
#
_cell.length_a   1.000
_cell.length_b   1.000
_cell.length_c   1.000
_cell.angle_alpha   90.00
_cell.angle_beta   90.00
_cell.angle_gamma   90.00
#
_symmetry.space_group_name_H-M   'P 1'
#
loop_
_entity.id
_entity.type
_entity.pdbx_description
1 polymer ?
#
loop_
_entity_poly.entity_id
_entity_poly.type
_entity_poly.pdbx_seq_one_letter_code
_entity_poly.pdbx_strand_id
1 'polypeptide(L)'
;MQTLINRFIELCKWPVAVYMLLSFPAYIQSLAYFKFTNMQYVALFGGFFLFFISRSMMDSSVKANMEIVAHEFTHAFFALLTLHKVKRISVEGDNSGGSIAFEGEGNWLIIIAPYFFPLFGLVYMIAMTVYTSFAPSNLILNGVLGYFIGYHLDTVGSQIHEKQTDLPKVSYKFCALFLPSANLWAIGSMLAFNTRGWDGIAMYMKLIQYLNVKNFNYVMSFI
;
A
#
# COMPACT_ATOMS: atom_id res chain seq x y z
N MET A 1 26.34 -7.39 -3.35
CA MET A 1 25.11 -6.97 -4.07
C MET A 1 24.10 -6.31 -3.13
N GLN A 2 23.73 -6.95 -2.02
CA GLN A 2 22.83 -6.38 -0.98
C GLN A 2 23.26 -4.99 -0.47
N THR A 3 24.54 -4.79 -0.15
CA THR A 3 25.06 -3.49 0.31
C THR A 3 24.89 -2.37 -0.73
N LEU A 4 25.01 -2.68 -2.02
CA LEU A 4 24.81 -1.70 -3.09
C LEU A 4 23.33 -1.32 -3.21
N ILE A 5 22.42 -2.31 -3.13
CA ILE A 5 20.97 -2.10 -3.13
C ILE A 5 20.57 -1.22 -1.93
N ASN A 6 21.06 -1.52 -0.73
CA ASN A 6 20.75 -0.73 0.46
C ASN A 6 21.23 0.71 0.35
N ARG A 7 22.45 0.94 -0.15
CA ARG A 7 22.96 2.31 -0.39
C ARG A 7 22.12 3.07 -1.41
N PHE A 8 21.70 2.39 -2.49
CA PHE A 8 20.84 3.00 -3.50
C PHE A 8 19.46 3.35 -2.92
N ILE A 9 18.84 2.44 -2.17
CA ILE A 9 17.56 2.68 -1.50
C ILE A 9 17.70 3.85 -0.52
N GLU A 10 18.75 3.88 0.30
CA GLU A 10 18.96 4.97 1.27
C GLU A 10 19.17 6.32 0.58
N LEU A 11 19.91 6.37 -0.52
CA LEU A 11 20.07 7.58 -1.34
C LEU A 11 18.71 8.11 -1.83
N CYS A 12 17.80 7.21 -2.19
CA CYS A 12 16.47 7.56 -2.70
C CYS A 12 15.49 8.01 -1.61
N LYS A 13 15.79 7.82 -0.32
CA LYS A 13 14.87 8.09 0.80
C LYS A 13 14.24 9.49 0.73
N TRP A 14 15.07 10.53 0.81
CA TRP A 14 14.59 11.91 0.83
C TRP A 14 14.05 12.40 -0.52
N PRO A 15 14.70 12.11 -1.67
CA PRO A 15 14.14 12.44 -2.98
C PRO A 15 12.72 11.88 -3.17
N VAL A 16 12.49 10.61 -2.80
CA VAL A 16 11.17 9.98 -2.90
C VAL A 16 10.17 10.61 -1.93
N ALA A 17 10.56 10.90 -0.68
CA ALA A 17 9.67 11.57 0.27
C ALA A 17 9.22 12.97 -0.21
N VAL A 18 10.15 13.74 -0.77
CA VAL A 18 9.83 15.06 -1.34
C VAL A 18 8.92 14.92 -2.56
N TYR A 19 9.23 13.99 -3.47
CA TYR A 19 8.37 13.71 -4.62
C TYR A 19 6.94 13.31 -4.19
N MET A 20 6.83 12.45 -3.18
CA MET A 20 5.55 12.03 -2.63
C MET A 20 4.77 13.20 -2.02
N LEU A 21 5.42 14.06 -1.23
CA LEU A 21 4.78 15.28 -0.71
C LEU A 21 4.28 16.18 -1.84
N LEU A 22 5.12 16.48 -2.83
CA LEU A 22 4.77 17.35 -3.95
C LEU A 22 3.64 16.76 -4.82
N SER A 23 3.56 15.43 -4.89
CA SER A 23 2.51 14.72 -5.63
C SER A 23 1.20 14.58 -4.86
N PHE A 24 1.16 14.94 -3.58
CA PHE A 24 -0.04 14.81 -2.74
C PHE A 24 -1.30 15.44 -3.37
N PRO A 25 -1.27 16.68 -3.92
CA PRO A 25 -2.44 17.27 -4.55
C PRO A 25 -2.89 16.52 -5.81
N ALA A 26 -1.94 15.96 -6.58
CA ALA A 26 -2.27 15.17 -7.77
C ALA A 26 -3.01 13.88 -7.40
N TYR A 27 -2.61 13.21 -6.32
CA TYR A 27 -3.31 12.03 -5.83
C TYR A 27 -4.75 12.35 -5.40
N ILE A 28 -4.98 13.45 -4.69
CA ILE A 28 -6.34 13.90 -4.32
C ILE A 28 -7.17 14.23 -5.57
N GLN A 29 -6.62 15.01 -6.50
CA GLN A 29 -7.31 15.39 -7.74
C GLN A 29 -7.65 14.18 -8.61
N SER A 30 -6.82 13.14 -8.61
CA SER A 30 -7.02 11.93 -9.39
C SER A 30 -8.34 11.22 -9.04
N LEU A 31 -8.84 11.36 -7.81
CA LEU A 31 -10.09 10.75 -7.38
C LEU A 31 -11.29 11.19 -8.22
N ALA A 32 -11.28 12.42 -8.72
CA ALA A 32 -12.35 12.95 -9.58
C ALA A 32 -12.44 12.28 -10.96
N TYR A 33 -11.39 11.55 -11.38
CA TYR A 33 -11.36 10.84 -12.66
C TYR A 33 -11.95 9.43 -12.57
N PHE A 34 -12.18 8.91 -11.36
CA PHE A 34 -12.86 7.63 -11.18
C PHE A 34 -14.38 7.80 -11.26
N LYS A 35 -15.02 6.98 -12.10
CA LYS A 35 -16.48 6.97 -12.26
C LYS A 35 -17.14 6.10 -11.21
N PHE A 36 -17.16 6.56 -9.95
CA PHE A 36 -17.64 5.81 -8.80
C PHE A 36 -19.11 5.33 -8.88
N THR A 37 -19.90 5.88 -9.81
CA THR A 37 -21.29 5.46 -10.08
C THR A 37 -21.40 4.21 -10.96
N ASN A 38 -20.31 3.75 -11.59
CA ASN A 38 -20.31 2.52 -12.38
C ASN A 38 -20.49 1.29 -11.46
N MET A 39 -21.21 0.27 -11.93
CA MET A 39 -21.49 -0.97 -11.21
C MET A 39 -20.23 -1.66 -10.66
N GLN A 40 -19.10 -1.58 -11.37
CA GLN A 40 -17.82 -2.11 -10.88
C GLN A 40 -17.37 -1.44 -9.57
N TYR A 41 -17.58 -0.12 -9.42
CA TYR A 41 -17.25 0.59 -8.19
C TYR A 41 -18.32 0.38 -7.12
N VAL A 42 -19.59 0.26 -7.50
CA VAL A 42 -20.66 -0.11 -6.55
C VAL A 42 -20.35 -1.47 -5.92
N ALA A 43 -19.97 -2.46 -6.72
CA ALA A 43 -19.56 -3.77 -6.23
C ALA A 43 -18.30 -3.71 -5.35
N LEU A 44 -17.30 -2.92 -5.76
CA LEU A 44 -16.10 -2.64 -4.95
C LEU A 44 -16.48 -2.04 -3.60
N PHE A 45 -17.34 -1.03 -3.54
CA PHE A 45 -17.81 -0.46 -2.28
C PHE A 45 -18.58 -1.48 -1.44
N GLY A 46 -19.39 -2.33 -2.07
CA GLY A 46 -20.06 -3.44 -1.40
C GLY A 46 -19.07 -4.35 -0.67
N GLY A 47 -17.99 -4.75 -1.33
CA GLY A 47 -16.93 -5.56 -0.71
C GLY A 47 -16.12 -4.80 0.36
N PHE A 48 -15.86 -3.51 0.14
CA PHE A 48 -15.21 -2.64 1.12
C PHE A 48 -16.00 -2.59 2.44
N PHE A 49 -17.31 -2.35 2.37
CA PHE A 49 -18.14 -2.35 3.57
C PHE A 49 -18.33 -3.75 4.17
N LEU A 50 -18.38 -4.79 3.32
CA LEU A 50 -18.42 -6.19 3.80
C LEU A 50 -17.18 -6.54 4.63
N PHE A 51 -16.01 -6.00 4.31
CA PHE A 51 -14.83 -6.14 5.15
C PHE A 51 -15.08 -5.56 6.54
N PHE A 52 -15.56 -4.33 6.66
CA PHE A 52 -15.82 -3.70 7.97
C PHE A 52 -16.92 -4.41 8.77
N ILE A 53 -17.93 -4.97 8.10
CA ILE A 53 -18.94 -5.83 8.74
C ILE A 53 -18.29 -7.11 9.26
N SER A 54 -17.47 -7.78 8.44
CA SER A 54 -16.76 -9.00 8.85
C SER A 54 -15.83 -8.72 10.03
N ARG A 55 -15.09 -7.62 9.95
CA ARG A 55 -14.17 -7.09 10.97
C ARG A 55 -14.87 -6.77 12.28
N SER A 56 -16.10 -6.25 12.25
CA SER A 56 -16.83 -5.96 13.49
C SER A 56 -17.24 -7.25 14.23
N MET A 57 -17.53 -8.32 13.48
CA MET A 57 -17.92 -9.64 14.00
C MET A 57 -16.75 -10.52 14.44
N MET A 58 -15.51 -10.21 14.04
CA MET A 58 -14.32 -10.94 14.47
C MET A 58 -14.00 -10.70 15.95
N ASP A 59 -13.32 -11.65 16.58
CA ASP A 59 -12.82 -11.49 17.94
C ASP A 59 -11.54 -10.62 18.00
N SER A 60 -11.40 -9.91 19.11
CA SER A 60 -10.13 -9.57 19.78
C SER A 60 -8.83 -9.98 19.12
N SER A 61 -8.54 -11.25 19.35
CA SER A 61 -7.29 -11.92 19.03
C SER A 61 -7.13 -12.14 17.53
N VAL A 62 -8.20 -12.45 16.81
CA VAL A 62 -8.15 -12.68 15.36
C VAL A 62 -7.80 -11.39 14.64
N LYS A 63 -8.40 -10.28 15.07
CA LYS A 63 -8.10 -8.93 14.59
C LYS A 63 -6.61 -8.60 14.72
N ALA A 64 -6.09 -8.72 15.94
CA ALA A 64 -4.68 -8.41 16.25
C ALA A 64 -3.71 -9.33 15.49
N ASN A 65 -3.97 -10.65 15.47
CA ASN A 65 -3.14 -11.61 14.75
C ASN A 65 -3.08 -11.32 13.25
N MET A 66 -4.22 -11.02 12.63
CA MET A 66 -4.29 -10.73 11.20
C MET A 66 -3.43 -9.50 10.85
N GLU A 67 -3.46 -8.47 11.68
CA GLU A 67 -2.66 -7.25 11.52
C GLU A 67 -1.16 -7.53 11.70
N ILE A 68 -0.77 -8.24 12.77
CA ILE A 68 0.62 -8.60 13.04
C ILE A 68 1.21 -9.46 11.91
N VAL A 69 0.49 -10.51 11.49
CA VAL A 69 0.95 -11.40 10.42
C VAL A 69 1.13 -10.64 9.13
N ALA A 70 0.21 -9.75 8.77
CA ALA A 70 0.32 -8.93 7.58
C ALA A 70 1.51 -7.97 7.62
N HIS A 71 1.76 -7.40 8.79
CA HIS A 71 2.87 -6.49 9.04
C HIS A 71 4.20 -7.20 8.78
N GLU A 72 4.42 -8.31 9.49
CA GLU A 72 5.63 -9.10 9.36
C GLU A 72 5.75 -9.68 7.94
N PHE A 73 4.68 -10.21 7.36
CA PHE A 73 4.77 -10.77 6.01
C PHE A 73 5.16 -9.73 4.95
N THR A 74 4.76 -8.46 5.15
CA THR A 74 5.18 -7.35 4.29
C THR A 74 6.66 -7.00 4.48
N HIS A 75 7.17 -6.99 5.72
CA HIS A 75 8.61 -6.89 5.97
C HIS A 75 9.39 -8.00 5.27
N ALA A 76 8.96 -9.26 5.42
CA ALA A 76 9.59 -10.41 4.78
C ALA A 76 9.60 -10.28 3.25
N PHE A 77 8.47 -9.85 2.66
CA PHE A 77 8.36 -9.66 1.23
C PHE A 77 9.37 -8.63 0.70
N PHE A 78 9.48 -7.46 1.34
CA PHE A 78 10.46 -6.45 0.93
C PHE A 78 11.91 -6.83 1.27
N ALA A 79 12.13 -7.57 2.34
CA ALA A 79 13.44 -8.14 2.65
C ALA A 79 13.90 -9.05 1.49
N LEU A 80 13.04 -9.95 1.01
CA LEU A 80 13.33 -10.80 -0.14
C LEU A 80 13.55 -10.01 -1.44
N LEU A 81 12.70 -9.02 -1.74
CA LEU A 81 12.86 -8.15 -2.92
C LEU A 81 14.18 -7.38 -2.92
N THR A 82 14.68 -7.03 -1.74
CA THR A 82 15.95 -6.32 -1.57
C THR A 82 17.14 -7.27 -1.28
N LEU A 83 16.94 -8.57 -1.52
CA LEU A 83 17.94 -9.64 -1.41
C LEU A 83 18.50 -9.86 0.01
N HIS A 84 17.70 -9.60 1.04
CA HIS A 84 18.00 -9.99 2.42
C HIS A 84 17.55 -11.43 2.65
N LYS A 85 18.39 -12.23 3.30
CA LYS A 85 18.00 -13.58 3.74
C LYS A 85 17.16 -13.48 5.01
N VAL A 86 15.91 -13.94 4.93
CA VAL A 86 15.03 -14.07 6.10
C VAL A 86 15.52 -15.26 6.94
N LYS A 87 15.93 -15.00 8.19
CA LYS A 87 16.48 -16.01 9.11
C LYS A 87 15.42 -16.58 10.04
N ARG A 88 14.52 -15.73 10.53
CA ARG A 88 13.48 -16.12 11.47
C ARG A 88 12.28 -15.19 11.31
N ILE A 89 11.09 -15.78 11.29
CA ILE A 89 9.82 -15.07 11.46
C ILE A 89 9.26 -15.57 12.79
N SER A 90 9.01 -14.68 13.74
CA SER A 90 8.41 -15.00 15.03
C SER A 90 7.17 -14.15 15.20
N VAL A 91 6.03 -14.78 15.46
CA VAL A 91 4.80 -14.10 15.88
C VAL A 91 4.56 -14.52 17.32
N GLU A 92 4.48 -13.56 18.23
CA GLU A 92 4.25 -13.87 19.64
C GLU A 92 2.78 -14.28 19.82
N GLY A 93 2.55 -15.46 20.44
CA GLY A 93 1.24 -16.07 20.56
C GLY A 93 0.27 -15.36 21.51
N ASP A 94 0.71 -14.28 22.15
CA ASP A 94 -0.06 -13.43 23.06
C ASP A 94 -0.57 -12.14 22.40
N ASN A 95 -0.41 -11.99 21.08
CA ASN A 95 -0.72 -10.78 20.31
C ASN A 95 0.08 -9.53 20.76
N SER A 96 1.18 -9.70 21.49
CA SER A 96 2.02 -8.57 21.92
C SER A 96 2.86 -8.00 20.76
N GLY A 97 3.08 -8.78 19.71
CA GLY A 97 3.76 -8.34 18.50
C GLY A 97 4.26 -9.49 17.62
N GLY A 98 5.04 -9.11 16.61
CA GLY A 98 5.81 -10.00 15.75
C GLY A 98 7.22 -9.43 15.56
N SER A 99 8.14 -10.28 15.13
CA SER A 99 9.45 -9.82 14.67
C SER A 99 9.97 -10.72 13.56
N ILE A 100 10.60 -10.08 12.59
CA ILE A 100 11.41 -10.75 11.58
C ILE A 100 12.88 -10.40 11.79
N ALA A 101 13.70 -11.44 11.86
CA ALA A 101 15.14 -11.32 11.76
C ALA A 101 15.58 -11.65 10.33
N PHE A 102 16.27 -10.72 9.69
CA PHE A 102 16.94 -10.92 8.40
C PHE A 102 18.43 -10.57 8.52
N GLU A 103 19.25 -11.05 7.58
CA GLU A 103 20.69 -10.72 7.56
C GLU A 103 20.97 -9.27 7.16
N GLY A 104 21.69 -8.54 8.00
CA GLY A 104 22.12 -7.15 7.76
C GLY A 104 21.25 -6.10 8.48
N GLU A 105 21.59 -4.82 8.31
CA GLU A 105 20.89 -3.69 8.95
C GLU A 105 19.52 -3.36 8.31
N GLY A 106 19.25 -3.88 7.12
CA GLY A 106 18.03 -3.59 6.36
C GLY A 106 18.11 -2.27 5.58
N ASN A 107 16.94 -1.74 5.20
CA ASN A 107 16.80 -0.43 4.58
C ASN A 107 15.44 0.18 4.95
N TRP A 108 15.28 1.49 4.77
CA TRP A 108 14.05 2.19 5.15
C TRP A 108 12.79 1.66 4.44
N LEU A 109 12.94 1.11 3.23
CA LEU A 109 11.82 0.60 2.44
C LEU A 109 11.23 -0.66 3.08
N ILE A 110 12.07 -1.57 3.58
CA ILE A 110 11.60 -2.71 4.38
C ILE A 110 10.82 -2.18 5.58
N ILE A 111 11.46 -1.31 6.38
CA ILE A 111 10.90 -0.79 7.64
C ILE A 111 9.54 -0.12 7.46
N ILE A 112 9.34 0.62 6.37
CA ILE A 112 8.11 1.39 6.17
C ILE A 112 7.06 0.66 5.32
N ALA A 113 7.41 -0.44 4.65
CA ALA A 113 6.53 -1.13 3.71
C ALA A 113 5.15 -1.52 4.28
N PRO A 114 5.04 -2.07 5.50
CA PRO A 114 3.73 -2.43 6.06
C PRO A 114 2.75 -1.25 6.20
N TYR A 115 3.26 -0.03 6.30
CA TYR A 115 2.47 1.18 6.54
C TYR A 115 1.90 1.81 5.27
N PHE A 116 2.17 1.25 4.09
CA PHE A 116 1.60 1.76 2.83
C PHE A 116 1.39 0.70 1.75
N PHE A 117 2.04 -0.47 1.84
CA PHE A 117 2.01 -1.44 0.75
C PHE A 117 0.87 -2.46 0.93
N PRO A 118 -0.08 -2.55 -0.02
CA PRO A 118 -1.20 -3.46 0.08
C PRO A 118 -0.80 -4.87 -0.38
N LEU A 119 0.02 -5.60 0.38
CA LEU A 119 0.58 -6.88 -0.05
C LEU A 119 -0.50 -7.88 -0.51
N PHE A 120 -1.55 -8.09 0.30
CA PHE A 120 -2.64 -8.99 -0.09
C PHE A 120 -3.46 -8.45 -1.27
N GLY A 121 -3.58 -7.13 -1.40
CA GLY A 121 -4.15 -6.49 -2.58
C GLY A 121 -3.34 -6.78 -3.85
N LEU A 122 -2.00 -6.72 -3.77
CA LEU A 122 -1.12 -7.09 -4.88
C LEU A 122 -1.26 -8.57 -5.25
N VAL A 123 -1.25 -9.47 -4.26
CA VAL A 123 -1.43 -10.91 -4.50
C VAL A 123 -2.76 -11.16 -5.22
N TYR A 124 -3.83 -10.51 -4.77
CA TYR A 124 -5.13 -10.56 -5.43
C TYR A 124 -5.05 -10.04 -6.88
N MET A 125 -4.41 -8.90 -7.15
CA MET A 125 -4.28 -8.35 -8.50
C MET A 125 -3.52 -9.28 -9.44
N ILE A 126 -2.46 -9.94 -8.96
CA ILE A 126 -1.71 -10.95 -9.72
C ILE A 126 -2.59 -12.18 -9.99
N ALA A 127 -3.23 -12.73 -8.95
CA ALA A 127 -4.13 -13.87 -9.08
C ALA A 127 -5.28 -13.59 -10.06
N MET A 128 -5.83 -12.38 -10.01
CA MET A 128 -6.85 -11.91 -10.93
C MET A 128 -6.37 -11.84 -12.37
N THR A 129 -5.13 -11.44 -12.60
CA THR A 129 -4.55 -11.39 -13.95
C THR A 129 -4.48 -12.79 -14.55
N VAL A 130 -4.07 -13.78 -13.74
CA VAL A 130 -4.05 -15.18 -14.14
C VAL A 130 -5.49 -15.67 -14.38
N TYR A 131 -6.42 -15.40 -13.47
CA TYR A 131 -7.82 -15.79 -13.63
C TYR A 131 -8.46 -15.19 -14.90
N THR A 132 -8.23 -13.91 -15.16
CA THR A 132 -8.83 -13.23 -16.32
C THR A 132 -8.23 -13.63 -17.65
N SER A 133 -7.14 -14.40 -17.64
CA SER A 133 -6.59 -15.01 -18.87
C SER A 133 -7.47 -16.16 -19.39
N PHE A 134 -8.30 -16.78 -18.54
CA PHE A 134 -9.16 -17.91 -18.91
C PHE A 134 -10.65 -17.73 -18.55
N ALA A 135 -11.03 -16.72 -17.77
CA ALA A 135 -12.42 -16.42 -17.43
C ALA A 135 -12.70 -14.91 -17.39
N PRO A 136 -13.89 -14.42 -17.76
CA PRO A 136 -14.17 -12.99 -17.72
C PRO A 136 -14.22 -12.46 -16.28
N SER A 137 -13.82 -11.20 -16.11
CA SER A 137 -14.03 -10.48 -14.85
C SER A 137 -15.53 -10.27 -14.59
N ASN A 138 -15.92 -10.19 -13.32
CA ASN A 138 -17.30 -9.99 -12.91
C ASN A 138 -17.38 -9.17 -11.62
N LEU A 139 -18.60 -8.75 -11.25
CA LEU A 139 -18.84 -7.87 -10.10
C LEU A 139 -18.39 -8.46 -8.76
N ILE A 140 -18.41 -9.79 -8.60
CA ILE A 140 -17.94 -10.44 -7.36
C ILE A 140 -16.45 -10.15 -7.19
N LEU A 141 -15.67 -10.25 -8.28
CA LEU A 141 -14.24 -9.98 -8.26
C LEU A 141 -13.99 -8.51 -7.91
N ASN A 142 -14.72 -7.57 -8.51
CA ASN A 142 -14.64 -6.16 -8.10
C ASN A 142 -14.92 -5.98 -6.59
N GLY A 143 -15.90 -6.69 -6.04
CA GLY A 143 -16.17 -6.73 -4.60
C GLY A 143 -15.01 -7.29 -3.78
N VAL A 144 -14.41 -8.40 -4.18
CA VAL A 144 -13.25 -8.97 -3.47
C VAL A 144 -12.08 -7.98 -3.44
N LEU A 145 -11.82 -7.24 -4.53
CA LEU A 145 -10.82 -6.17 -4.53
C LEU A 145 -11.16 -5.09 -3.51
N GLY A 146 -12.44 -4.69 -3.43
CA GLY A 146 -12.93 -3.75 -2.42
C GLY A 146 -12.74 -4.23 -0.99
N TYR A 147 -12.94 -5.51 -0.74
CA TYR A 147 -12.66 -6.15 0.55
C TYR A 147 -11.18 -5.99 0.93
N PHE A 148 -10.25 -6.23 -0.01
CA PHE A 148 -8.82 -6.02 0.22
C PHE A 148 -8.42 -4.56 0.40
N ILE A 149 -9.13 -3.60 -0.24
CA ILE A 149 -8.94 -2.17 0.02
C ILE A 149 -9.36 -1.83 1.46
N GLY A 150 -10.52 -2.32 1.91
CA GLY A 150 -11.01 -2.11 3.27
C GLY A 150 -10.03 -2.68 4.31
N TYR A 151 -9.58 -3.91 4.06
CA TYR A 151 -8.56 -4.58 4.85
C TYR A 151 -7.25 -3.78 4.94
N HIS A 152 -6.75 -3.28 3.81
CA HIS A 152 -5.51 -2.50 3.78
C HIS A 152 -5.65 -1.21 4.60
N LEU A 153 -6.76 -0.50 4.45
CA LEU A 153 -7.03 0.73 5.20
C LEU A 153 -7.15 0.51 6.71
N ASP A 154 -7.83 -0.55 7.14
CA ASP A 154 -7.93 -0.94 8.56
C ASP A 154 -6.55 -1.27 9.13
N THR A 155 -5.75 -2.06 8.39
CA THR A 155 -4.39 -2.47 8.81
C THR A 155 -3.45 -1.28 8.92
N VAL A 156 -3.44 -0.37 7.94
CA VAL A 156 -2.60 0.82 8.00
C VAL A 156 -3.06 1.74 9.14
N GLY A 157 -4.38 1.96 9.26
CA GLY A 157 -4.96 2.81 10.30
C GLY A 157 -4.69 2.29 11.72
N SER A 158 -4.72 0.98 11.92
CA SER A 158 -4.44 0.37 13.23
C SER A 158 -2.95 0.34 13.57
N GLN A 159 -2.07 0.44 12.57
CA GLN A 159 -0.62 0.37 12.75
C GLN A 159 0.06 1.73 12.83
N ILE A 160 -0.46 2.80 12.25
CA ILE A 160 0.17 4.13 12.38
C ILE A 160 -0.14 4.72 13.77
N HIS A 161 0.68 4.39 14.76
CA HIS A 161 0.63 4.97 16.11
C HIS A 161 2.01 5.01 16.78
N GLU A 162 2.15 5.84 17.82
CA GLU A 162 3.43 6.12 18.50
C GLU A 162 4.08 4.88 19.14
N LYS A 163 3.29 3.88 19.54
CA LYS A 163 3.82 2.62 20.09
C LYS A 163 4.52 1.72 19.07
N GLN A 164 4.43 2.02 17.76
CA GLN A 164 5.16 1.24 16.75
C GLN A 164 6.64 1.61 16.72
N THR A 165 7.50 0.60 16.90
CA THR A 165 8.95 0.80 17.02
C THR A 165 9.65 1.06 15.69
N ASP A 166 8.98 0.85 14.56
CA ASP A 166 9.55 1.02 13.22
C ASP A 166 9.57 2.47 12.74
N LEU A 167 8.52 3.25 13.03
CA LEU A 167 8.41 4.65 12.56
C LEU A 167 9.58 5.54 13.00
N PRO A 168 10.05 5.47 14.27
CA PRO A 168 11.23 6.22 14.70
C PRO A 168 12.51 5.87 13.93
N LYS A 169 12.68 4.61 13.50
CA LYS A 169 13.90 4.14 12.80
C LYS A 169 14.13 4.88 11.47
N VAL A 170 13.06 5.33 10.83
CA VAL A 170 13.14 6.09 9.56
C VAL A 170 12.93 7.60 9.73
N SER A 171 12.63 8.06 10.95
CA SER A 171 12.18 9.41 11.33
C SER A 171 10.71 9.70 11.03
N TYR A 172 9.99 10.22 12.03
CA TYR A 172 8.61 10.70 11.87
C TYR A 172 8.45 11.77 10.78
N LYS A 173 9.48 12.60 10.54
CA LYS A 173 9.46 13.59 9.46
C LYS A 173 9.39 12.91 8.10
N PHE A 174 10.17 11.86 7.89
CA PHE A 174 10.11 11.07 6.65
C PHE A 174 8.72 10.43 6.49
N CYS A 175 8.20 9.80 7.56
CA CYS A 175 6.87 9.19 7.55
C CYS A 175 5.78 10.19 7.16
N ALA A 176 5.77 11.39 7.74
CA ALA A 176 4.77 12.41 7.45
C ALA A 176 4.81 12.91 5.99
N LEU A 177 6.00 12.97 5.38
CA LEU A 177 6.16 13.39 3.98
C LEU A 177 5.81 12.28 2.99
N PHE A 178 6.05 11.03 3.35
CA PHE A 178 5.95 9.88 2.46
C PHE A 178 4.60 9.15 2.56
N LEU A 179 4.18 8.77 3.77
CA LEU A 179 3.07 7.83 3.99
C LEU A 179 1.71 8.30 3.45
N PRO A 180 1.29 9.58 3.60
CA PRO A 180 -0.04 9.99 3.12
C PRO A 180 -0.19 9.79 1.60
N SER A 181 0.78 10.28 0.84
CA SER A 181 0.81 10.11 -0.62
C SER A 181 1.04 8.67 -1.04
N ALA A 182 1.88 7.91 -0.34
CA ALA A 182 2.12 6.51 -0.65
C ALA A 182 0.84 5.66 -0.49
N ASN A 183 0.03 5.92 0.53
CA ASN A 183 -1.26 5.25 0.73
C ASN A 183 -2.30 5.65 -0.33
N LEU A 184 -2.39 6.94 -0.68
CA LEU A 184 -3.26 7.39 -1.77
C LEU A 184 -2.84 6.79 -3.12
N TRP A 185 -1.53 6.67 -3.36
CA TRP A 185 -0.97 6.01 -4.53
C TRP A 185 -1.34 4.52 -4.57
N ALA A 186 -1.20 3.81 -3.45
CA ALA A 186 -1.56 2.40 -3.34
C ALA A 186 -3.05 2.16 -3.62
N ILE A 187 -3.93 2.90 -2.92
CA ILE A 187 -5.38 2.78 -3.09
C ILE A 187 -5.79 3.20 -4.51
N GLY A 188 -5.27 4.32 -5.02
CA GLY A 188 -5.55 4.78 -6.38
C GLY A 188 -5.10 3.78 -7.44
N SER A 189 -3.98 3.09 -7.23
CA SER A 189 -3.52 2.01 -8.11
C SER A 189 -4.49 0.82 -8.10
N MET A 190 -5.01 0.42 -6.93
CA MET A 190 -6.04 -0.61 -6.84
C MET A 190 -7.35 -0.18 -7.50
N LEU A 191 -7.78 1.07 -7.32
CA LEU A 191 -8.97 1.63 -7.99
C LEU A 191 -8.81 1.67 -9.51
N ALA A 192 -7.62 1.99 -10.00
CA ALA A 192 -7.31 1.97 -11.43
C ALA A 192 -7.27 0.55 -11.99
N PHE A 193 -6.71 -0.40 -11.23
CA PHE A 193 -6.76 -1.81 -11.57
C PHE A 193 -8.20 -2.32 -11.65
N ASN A 194 -9.09 -1.89 -10.74
CA ASN A 194 -10.50 -2.25 -10.80
C ASN A 194 -11.18 -1.84 -12.12
N THR A 195 -10.75 -0.73 -12.73
CA THR A 195 -11.33 -0.24 -13.98
C THR A 195 -10.88 -1.06 -15.19
N ARG A 196 -9.57 -1.33 -15.30
CA ARG A 196 -8.94 -1.82 -16.54
C ARG A 196 -7.73 -2.72 -16.32
N GLY A 197 -7.60 -3.35 -15.15
CA GLY A 197 -6.42 -4.14 -14.80
C GLY A 197 -5.13 -3.31 -14.85
N TRP A 198 -4.03 -3.93 -15.30
CA TRP A 198 -2.72 -3.28 -15.37
C TRP A 198 -2.68 -2.05 -16.30
N ASP A 199 -3.47 -2.03 -17.37
CA ASP A 199 -3.60 -0.86 -18.25
C ASP A 199 -4.18 0.34 -17.51
N GLY A 200 -5.10 0.07 -16.56
CA GLY A 200 -5.64 1.08 -15.67
C GLY A 200 -4.56 1.72 -14.81
N ILE A 201 -3.67 0.91 -14.22
CA ILE A 201 -2.54 1.41 -13.42
C ILE A 201 -1.58 2.24 -14.28
N ALA A 202 -1.23 1.76 -15.48
CA ALA A 202 -0.37 2.50 -16.39
C ALA A 202 -0.97 3.86 -16.78
N MET A 203 -2.29 3.90 -17.02
CA MET A 203 -3.02 5.14 -17.29
C MET A 203 -3.06 6.04 -16.05
N TYR A 204 -3.24 5.47 -14.86
CA TYR A 204 -3.21 6.20 -13.60
C TYR A 204 -1.86 6.88 -13.36
N MET A 205 -0.73 6.20 -13.60
CA MET A 205 0.59 6.81 -13.47
C MET A 205 0.77 8.00 -14.43
N LYS A 206 0.28 7.88 -15.67
CA LYS A 206 0.28 9.00 -16.64
C LYS A 206 -0.59 10.15 -16.17
N LEU A 207 -1.75 9.87 -15.57
CA LEU A 207 -2.62 10.89 -14.98
C LEU A 207 -1.92 11.63 -13.84
N ILE A 208 -1.27 10.91 -12.93
CA ILE A 208 -0.53 11.53 -11.82
C ILE A 208 0.60 12.42 -12.35
N GLN A 209 1.36 11.94 -13.34
CA GLN A 209 2.40 12.76 -13.97
C GLN A 209 1.82 14.02 -14.62
N TYR A 210 0.72 13.90 -15.36
CA TYR A 210 0.04 15.04 -15.97
C TYR A 210 -0.43 16.05 -14.92
N LEU A 211 -1.07 15.59 -13.84
CA LEU A 211 -1.55 16.45 -12.76
C LEU A 211 -0.39 17.13 -12.02
N ASN A 212 0.73 16.42 -11.80
CA ASN A 212 1.94 17.01 -11.22
C ASN A 212 2.48 18.17 -12.07
N VAL A 213 2.62 17.97 -13.39
CA VAL A 213 3.08 19.02 -14.31
C VAL A 213 2.08 20.18 -14.34
N LYS A 214 0.78 19.89 -14.38
CA LYS A 214 -0.27 20.91 -14.35
C LYS A 214 -0.21 21.75 -13.06
N ASN A 215 -0.09 21.10 -11.90
CA ASN A 215 0.01 21.77 -10.60
C ASN A 215 1.27 22.63 -10.51
N PHE A 216 2.41 22.12 -11.00
CA PHE A 216 3.66 22.87 -11.05
C PHE A 216 3.52 24.13 -11.91
N ASN A 217 3.00 24.00 -13.14
CA ASN A 217 2.79 25.14 -14.03
C ASN A 217 1.82 26.17 -13.45
N TYR A 218 0.78 25.71 -12.74
CA TYR A 218 -0.15 26.60 -12.03
C TYR A 218 0.57 27.42 -10.97
N VAL A 219 1.38 26.79 -10.11
CA VAL A 219 2.16 27.50 -9.08
C VAL A 219 3.15 28.48 -9.71
N MET A 220 3.87 28.05 -10.75
CA MET A 220 4.83 28.91 -11.46
C MET A 220 4.19 30.13 -12.13
N SER A 221 2.88 30.12 -12.41
CA SER A 221 2.20 31.29 -12.96
C SER A 221 2.00 32.44 -11.95
N PHE A 222 2.26 32.19 -10.65
CA PHE A 222 2.18 33.19 -9.58
C PHE A 222 3.55 33.74 -9.13
N ILE A 223 4.65 33.21 -9.68
CA ILE A 223 6.03 33.59 -9.35
C ILE A 223 6.62 34.35 -10.53
#